data_AF-A0A3E3E155-F1
#
_entry.id   AF-A0A3E3E155-F1
#
_cell.length_a   1.000
_cell.length_b   1.000
_cell.length_c   1.000
_cell.angle_alpha   90.00
_cell.angle_beta   90.00
_cell.angle_gamma   90.00
#
_symmetry.space_group_name_H-M   'P 1'
#
loop_
_entity.id
_entity.type
_entity.pdbx_description
1 polymer ?
#
loop_
_entity_poly.entity_id
_entity_poly.type
_entity_poly.pdbx_seq_one_letter_code
_entity_poly.pdbx_strand_id
1 'polypeptide(L)'
;MNILKEKEESILAEIINIISDPNKTVFGYFKEKIDNNKDIINTLKSLEDNGLIKIDNMEDYPINIELTDLGKNYFTDKENNIEKVKAECKKRKNRYIIVSIISFILGVIMGIFLCHLFII
;
A
#
# COMPACT_ATOMS: atom_id res chain seq x y z
N MET A 1 0.61 2.78 8.35
CA MET A 1 0.21 1.59 7.59
C MET A 1 1.35 0.61 7.71
N ASN A 2 1.13 -0.54 8.34
CA ASN A 2 2.12 -1.62 8.34
C ASN A 2 2.19 -2.14 6.90
N ILE A 3 3.33 -1.93 6.25
CA ILE A 3 3.58 -2.47 4.92
C ILE A 3 4.02 -3.91 5.15
N LEU A 4 3.20 -4.85 4.68
CA LEU A 4 3.54 -6.26 4.72
C LEU A 4 4.76 -6.54 3.84
N LYS A 5 5.53 -7.56 4.22
CA LYS A 5 6.60 -8.07 3.37
C LYS A 5 5.99 -8.74 2.14
N GLU A 6 6.76 -8.84 1.05
CA GLU A 6 6.29 -9.45 -0.21
C GLU A 6 5.71 -10.87 -0.03
N LYS A 7 6.32 -11.68 0.85
CA LYS A 7 5.82 -13.02 1.21
C LYS A 7 4.47 -12.98 1.93
N GLU A 8 4.28 -12.02 2.84
CA GLU A 8 3.03 -11.84 3.59
C GLU A 8 1.92 -11.36 2.66
N GLU A 9 2.20 -10.42 1.74
CA GLU A 9 1.24 -9.97 0.73
C GLU A 9 0.82 -11.09 -0.22
N SER A 10 1.78 -11.90 -0.67
CA SER A 10 1.51 -13.06 -1.52
C SER A 10 0.59 -14.07 -0.84
N ILE A 11 0.91 -14.45 0.42
CA ILE A 11 0.07 -15.37 1.19
C ILE A 11 -1.33 -14.77 1.45
N LEU A 12 -1.43 -13.47 1.78
CA LEU A 12 -2.73 -12.81 1.97
C LEU A 12 -3.58 -12.84 0.70
N ALA A 13 -2.99 -12.59 -0.48
CA ALA A 13 -3.68 -12.68 -1.75
C ALA A 13 -4.17 -14.11 -2.04
N GLU A 14 -3.36 -15.12 -1.71
CA GLU A 14 -3.77 -16.52 -1.82
C GLU A 14 -4.93 -16.85 -0.90
N ILE A 15 -4.91 -16.40 0.37
CA ILE A 15 -6.02 -16.58 1.32
C ILE A 15 -7.31 -16.00 0.76
N ILE A 16 -7.28 -14.78 0.22
CA ILE A 16 -8.44 -14.14 -0.41
C ILE A 16 -8.99 -14.98 -1.57
N ASN A 17 -8.09 -15.51 -2.41
CA ASN A 17 -8.47 -16.34 -3.55
C ASN A 17 -9.09 -17.68 -3.10
N ILE A 18 -8.53 -18.33 -2.07
CA ILE A 18 -9.03 -19.62 -1.57
C ILE A 18 -10.39 -19.46 -0.89
N ILE A 19 -10.56 -18.43 -0.07
CA ILE A 19 -11.85 -18.17 0.60
C ILE A 19 -12.95 -17.86 -0.43
N SER A 20 -12.57 -17.28 -1.57
CA SER A 20 -13.50 -16.99 -2.67
C SER A 20 -13.71 -18.18 -3.62
N ASP A 21 -12.88 -19.23 -3.55
CA ASP A 21 -12.96 -20.41 -4.40
C ASP A 21 -13.77 -21.52 -3.70
N PRO A 22 -15.03 -21.77 -4.11
CA PRO A 22 -15.89 -22.75 -3.46
C PRO A 22 -15.39 -24.20 -3.64
N ASN A 23 -14.42 -24.46 -4.53
CA ASN A 23 -13.90 -25.80 -4.78
C ASN A 23 -12.68 -26.13 -3.92
N LYS A 24 -12.16 -25.18 -3.14
CA LYS A 24 -10.97 -25.37 -2.31
C LYS A 24 -11.29 -25.16 -0.85
N THR A 25 -10.62 -25.93 -0.01
CA THR A 25 -10.67 -25.74 1.44
C THR A 25 -9.37 -25.10 1.90
N VAL A 26 -9.47 -24.19 2.85
CA VAL A 26 -8.32 -23.54 3.50
C VAL A 26 -7.37 -24.59 4.06
N PHE A 27 -7.90 -25.56 4.82
CA PHE A 27 -7.12 -26.65 5.38
C PHE A 27 -6.36 -27.44 4.30
N GLY A 28 -7.02 -27.89 3.24
CA GLY A 28 -6.40 -28.70 2.19
C GLY A 28 -5.26 -27.95 1.48
N TYR A 29 -5.49 -26.69 1.14
CA TYR A 29 -4.48 -25.86 0.47
C TYR A 29 -3.26 -25.58 1.35
N PHE A 30 -3.48 -25.14 2.60
CA PHE A 30 -2.39 -24.78 3.48
C PHE A 30 -1.65 -25.99 4.03
N LYS A 31 -2.29 -27.15 4.13
CA LYS A 31 -1.62 -28.40 4.48
C LYS A 31 -0.50 -28.73 3.50
N GLU A 32 -0.83 -28.82 2.20
CA GLU A 32 0.15 -29.12 1.15
C GLU A 32 1.28 -28.07 1.12
N LYS A 33 0.94 -26.80 1.31
CA LYS A 33 1.91 -25.73 1.35
C LYS A 33 2.85 -25.79 2.56
N ILE A 34 2.32 -26.04 3.76
CA ILE A 34 3.12 -26.13 5.00
C ILE A 34 4.04 -27.35 4.96
N ASP A 35 3.57 -28.47 4.41
CA ASP A 35 4.38 -29.68 4.21
C ASP A 35 5.59 -29.40 3.29
N ASN A 36 5.39 -28.56 2.27
CA ASN A 36 6.47 -28.13 1.36
C ASN A 36 7.34 -27.00 1.95
N ASN A 37 6.78 -26.16 2.83
CA ASN A 37 7.49 -25.04 3.44
C ASN A 37 6.89 -24.64 4.80
N LYS A 38 7.57 -25.02 5.88
CA LYS A 38 7.15 -24.72 7.26
C LYS A 38 7.17 -23.22 7.62
N ASP A 39 7.90 -22.38 6.89
CA ASP A 39 7.94 -20.92 7.13
C ASP A 39 6.59 -20.24 6.87
N ILE A 40 5.67 -20.92 6.19
CA ILE A 40 4.32 -20.42 5.93
C ILE A 40 3.56 -20.24 7.24
N ILE A 41 3.78 -21.10 8.25
CA ILE A 41 3.16 -20.96 9.58
C ILE A 41 3.55 -19.61 10.21
N ASN A 42 4.83 -19.24 10.14
CA ASN A 42 5.31 -17.97 10.67
C ASN A 42 4.70 -16.77 9.94
N THR A 43 4.50 -16.91 8.62
CA THR A 43 3.89 -15.86 7.79
C THR A 43 2.40 -15.70 8.13
N LEU A 44 1.68 -16.81 8.29
CA LEU A 44 0.27 -16.80 8.72
C LEU A 44 0.10 -16.19 10.11
N LYS A 45 0.94 -16.55 11.08
CA LYS A 45 0.94 -15.92 12.42
C LYS A 45 1.19 -14.42 12.32
N SER A 46 2.13 -13.99 11.48
CA SER A 46 2.36 -12.56 11.29
C SER A 46 1.16 -11.83 10.68
N LEU A 47 0.42 -12.47 9.76
CA LEU A 47 -0.81 -11.90 9.21
C LEU A 47 -1.93 -11.80 10.26
N GLU A 48 -2.02 -12.77 11.17
CA GLU A 48 -2.92 -12.76 12.31
C GLU A 48 -2.55 -11.67 13.33
N ASP A 49 -1.26 -11.54 13.67
CA ASP A 49 -0.74 -10.48 14.55
C ASP A 49 -0.99 -9.07 13.99
N ASN A 50 -0.98 -8.93 12.67
CA ASN A 50 -1.34 -7.67 11.99
C ASN A 50 -2.87 -7.44 11.90
N GLY A 51 -3.69 -8.37 12.41
CA GLY A 51 -5.15 -8.28 12.45
C GLY A 51 -5.81 -8.41 11.08
N LEU A 52 -5.11 -8.97 10.08
CA LEU A 52 -5.62 -9.13 8.71
C LEU A 52 -6.45 -10.41 8.55
N ILE A 53 -6.10 -11.43 9.31
CA ILE A 53 -6.79 -12.73 9.31
C ILE A 53 -7.04 -13.19 10.76
N LYS A 54 -7.95 -14.15 10.90
CA LYS A 54 -8.15 -14.94 12.13
C LYS A 54 -7.99 -16.40 11.78
N ILE A 55 -7.25 -17.14 12.60
CA ILE A 55 -6.98 -18.56 12.35
C ILE A 55 -7.65 -19.39 13.44
N ASP A 56 -8.63 -20.21 13.08
CA ASP A 56 -9.21 -21.16 14.03
C ASP A 56 -8.32 -22.41 14.10
N ASN A 57 -7.69 -22.60 15.27
CA ASN A 57 -6.79 -23.71 15.60
C ASN A 57 -5.59 -23.87 14.66
N MET A 58 -4.39 -23.55 15.20
CA MET A 58 -3.13 -23.51 14.45
C MET A 58 -2.06 -24.43 15.06
N GLU A 59 -2.45 -25.58 15.61
CA GLU A 59 -1.49 -26.52 16.25
C GLU A 59 -0.46 -27.03 15.24
N ASP A 60 -0.91 -27.70 14.17
CA ASP A 60 -0.03 -28.18 13.08
C ASP A 60 -0.39 -27.55 11.73
N TYR A 61 -1.68 -27.30 11.48
CA TYR A 61 -2.20 -26.71 10.25
C TYR A 61 -3.40 -25.81 10.56
N PRO A 62 -3.62 -24.72 9.79
CA PRO A 62 -4.81 -23.91 9.94
C PRO A 62 -6.04 -24.69 9.48
N ILE A 63 -6.99 -24.94 10.39
CA ILE A 63 -8.24 -25.62 10.06
C ILE A 63 -9.16 -24.70 9.27
N ASN A 64 -9.26 -23.45 9.74
CA ASN A 64 -10.04 -22.40 9.09
C ASN A 64 -9.28 -21.07 9.18
N ILE A 65 -9.45 -20.23 8.15
CA ILE A 65 -8.92 -18.87 8.12
C ILE A 65 -10.04 -17.95 7.69
N GLU A 66 -10.31 -16.94 8.50
CA GLU A 66 -11.26 -15.88 8.18
C GLU A 66 -10.53 -14.56 7.90
N LEU A 67 -11.00 -13.84 6.87
CA LEU A 67 -10.52 -12.49 6.61
C LEU A 67 -11.25 -11.47 7.48
N THR A 68 -10.48 -10.62 8.15
CA THR A 68 -11.03 -9.45 8.82
C THR A 68 -11.38 -8.37 7.80
N ASP A 69 -12.11 -7.33 8.23
CA ASP A 69 -12.41 -6.18 7.36
C ASP A 69 -11.13 -5.45 6.90
N LEU A 70 -10.07 -5.48 7.72
CA LEU A 70 -8.75 -4.96 7.33
C LEU A 70 -8.10 -5.84 6.27
N GLY A 71 -8.15 -7.16 6.40
CA GLY A 71 -7.61 -8.09 5.41
C GLY A 71 -8.29 -7.97 4.05
N LYS A 72 -9.63 -7.85 4.04
CA LYS A 72 -10.42 -7.70 2.80
C LYS A 72 -10.07 -6.42 2.04
N ASN A 73 -9.88 -5.32 2.77
CA ASN A 73 -9.65 -4.01 2.18
C ASN A 73 -8.16 -3.67 1.98
N TYR A 74 -7.23 -4.51 2.46
CA TYR A 74 -5.78 -4.22 2.45
C TYR A 74 -5.26 -3.75 1.09
N PHE A 75 -5.57 -4.48 0.02
CA PHE A 75 -5.08 -4.14 -1.33
C PHE A 75 -5.72 -2.87 -1.89
N THR A 76 -7.02 -2.66 -1.65
CA THR A 76 -7.74 -1.46 -2.05
C THR A 76 -7.22 -0.22 -1.30
N ASP A 77 -6.99 -0.34 0.01
CA ASP A 77 -6.46 0.73 0.84
C ASP A 77 -5.00 1.07 0.46
N LYS A 78 -4.21 0.06 0.08
CA LYS A 78 -2.85 0.25 -0.44
C LYS A 78 -2.87 1.04 -1.74
N GLU A 79 -3.72 0.68 -2.69
CA GLU A 79 -3.86 1.38 -3.96
C GLU A 79 -4.34 2.82 -3.77
N ASN A 80 -5.39 3.03 -2.96
CA ASN A 80 -5.90 4.36 -2.62
C ASN A 80 -4.84 5.26 -1.99
N ASN A 81 -4.02 4.71 -1.09
CA ASN A 81 -2.91 5.47 -0.49
C ASN A 81 -1.84 5.83 -1.52
N ILE A 82 -1.50 4.93 -2.45
CA ILE A 82 -0.55 5.20 -3.54
C ILE A 82 -1.08 6.33 -4.43
N GLU A 83 -2.36 6.28 -4.81
CA GLU A 83 -3.00 7.34 -5.61
C GLU A 83 -3.00 8.69 -4.89
N LYS A 84 -3.34 8.70 -3.60
CA LYS A 84 -3.30 9.92 -2.77
C LYS A 84 -1.91 10.54 -2.75
N VAL A 85 -0.87 9.73 -2.55
CA VAL A 85 0.53 10.21 -2.57
C VAL A 85 0.92 10.74 -3.95
N LYS A 86 0.53 10.05 -5.04
CA LYS A 86 0.76 10.54 -6.41
C LYS A 86 0.07 11.89 -6.65
N ALA A 87 -1.18 12.05 -6.21
CA ALA A 87 -1.93 13.30 -6.32
C ALA A 87 -1.27 14.43 -5.53
N GLU A 88 -0.80 14.16 -4.31
CA GLU A 88 -0.06 15.14 -3.50
C GLU A 88 1.26 15.56 -4.14
N CYS A 89 2.03 14.60 -4.66
CA CYS A 89 3.28 14.88 -5.40
C CYS A 89 3.03 15.75 -6.62
N LYS A 90 1.98 15.45 -7.40
CA LYS A 90 1.55 16.28 -8.54
C LYS A 90 1.17 17.70 -8.09
N LYS A 91 0.42 17.84 -7.00
CA LYS A 91 0.04 19.13 -6.43
C LYS A 91 1.25 19.95 -5.98
N ARG A 92 2.24 19.32 -5.33
CA ARG A 92 3.52 19.97 -4.94
C ARG A 92 4.30 20.46 -6.15
N LYS A 93 4.43 19.63 -7.19
CA LYS A 93 5.09 20.01 -8.45
C LYS A 93 4.43 21.21 -9.11
N ASN A 94 3.09 21.22 -9.20
CA ASN A 94 2.36 22.36 -9.75
C ASN A 94 2.56 23.64 -8.93
N ARG A 95 2.55 23.57 -7.59
CA ARG A 95 2.85 24.73 -6.74
C ARG A 95 4.24 25.30 -7.03
N TYR A 96 5.25 24.45 -7.16
CA TYR A 96 6.61 24.89 -7.45
C TYR A 96 6.69 25.62 -8.80
N ILE A 97 6.09 25.06 -9.86
CA ILE A 97 6.03 25.68 -11.18
C ILE A 97 5.37 27.07 -11.11
N ILE A 98 4.24 27.18 -10.41
CA ILE A 98 3.52 28.46 -10.27
C ILE A 98 4.38 29.50 -9.56
N VAL A 99 5.02 29.13 -8.44
CA VAL A 99 5.91 30.03 -7.69
C VAL A 99 7.08 30.48 -8.56
N SER A 100 7.70 29.58 -9.33
CA SER A 100 8.79 29.94 -10.25
C SER A 100 8.35 30.95 -11.31
N ILE A 101 7.15 30.79 -11.89
CA ILE A 101 6.61 31.75 -12.88
C ILE A 101 6.37 33.12 -12.25
N ILE A 102 5.77 33.17 -11.06
CA ILE A 102 5.50 34.44 -10.35
C ILE A 102 6.82 35.16 -10.04
N SER A 103 7.83 34.44 -9.53
CA SER A 103 9.14 35.01 -9.24
C SER A 103 9.82 35.55 -10.49
N PHE A 104 9.68 34.86 -11.64
CA PHE A 104 10.21 35.34 -12.91
C PHE A 104 9.56 36.65 -13.36
N ILE A 105 8.22 36.73 -13.32
CA ILE A 105 7.48 37.95 -13.72
C ILE A 105 7.85 39.13 -12.81
N LEU A 106 7.92 38.92 -11.50
CA LEU A 106 8.32 39.97 -10.54
C LEU A 106 9.75 40.45 -10.81
N GLY A 107 10.67 39.56 -11.15
CA GLY A 107 12.04 39.91 -11.53
C GLY A 107 12.09 40.79 -12.78
N VAL A 108 11.30 40.47 -13.81
CA VAL A 108 11.23 41.28 -15.05
C VAL A 108 10.67 42.68 -14.75
N ILE A 109 9.58 42.78 -13.98
CA ILE A 109 8.98 44.07 -13.60
C ILE A 109 9.97 44.93 -12.81
N MET A 110 10.65 44.36 -11.82
CA MET A 110 11.65 45.07 -11.03
C MET A 110 12.84 45.52 -11.89
N GLY A 111 13.29 44.69 -12.83
CA GLY A 111 14.34 45.04 -13.79
C GLY A 111 13.96 46.25 -14.66
N ILE A 112 12.75 46.28 -15.21
CA ILE A 112 12.24 47.42 -15.99
C ILE A 112 12.17 48.69 -15.13
N PHE A 113 11.67 48.56 -13.89
CA PHE A 113 11.58 49.69 -12.96
C PHE A 113 12.95 50.28 -12.63
N LEU A 114 13.95 49.43 -12.35
CA LEU A 114 15.33 49.86 -12.08
C LEU A 114 15.98 50.50 -13.31
N CYS A 115 15.78 49.94 -14.51
CA CYS A 115 16.27 50.54 -15.76
C CYS A 115 15.69 51.95 -15.99
N HIS A 116 14.40 52.16 -15.72
CA HIS A 116 13.79 53.49 -15.82
C HIS A 116 14.32 54.49 -14.79
N LEU A 117 14.61 54.04 -13.57
CA LEU A 117 15.17 54.87 -12.50
C LEU A 117 16.61 55.34 -12.78
N PHE A 118 17.39 54.56 -13.54
CA PHE A 118 18.78 54.88 -13.89
C PHE A 118 18.93 55.71 -15.17
N ILE A 119 17.89 55.78 -16.00
CA ILE A 119 17.88 56.52 -17.29
C ILE A 119 17.36 57.97 -17.12
N ILE A 120 16.79 58.29 -15.96
CA ILE A 120 16.42 59.66 -15.53
C ILE A 120 17.54 60.24 -14.67
#